data_AF-A0A9P8JJJ1-F1
#
_entry.id   AF-A0A9P8JJJ1-F1
#
_cell.length_a   1.000
_cell.length_b   1.000
_cell.length_c   1.000
_cell.angle_alpha   90.00
_cell.angle_beta   90.00
_cell.angle_gamma   90.00
#
_symmetry.space_group_name_H-M   'P 1'
#
loop_
_entity.id
_entity.type
_entity.pdbx_description
1 polymer ?
#
loop_
_entity_poly.entity_id
_entity_poly.type
_entity_poly.pdbx_seq_one_letter_code
_entity_poly.pdbx_strand_id
1 'polypeptide(L)'
;MRLEKLIRKEQELEYYKDLQQKLATATKKDARTMLEAEDFNDESHLERKIKDMERSIRKQRNKDVGDIDEPEEVPTYPLLDIPDEELDEEGLKQKRQQRLMKSNHDARARAKAEKEREKARVAEEERLDNERRENDTEGWLQERRIARQNMIQRIKERDRLKADLGNRKSLASQIRMKNIANLASDNPKKRRRGGDDDTFGADDADWGIYRQIATGDQSDDEEEEDLGANLKNIEAQLLKYDPTFTEQSTQEAQQDWTKSVLHSFLRGPWPFDPESQRELNQIHLNVERIRVPEVIFQPGIAGIDQAGIVEIAEDIITQRLSGSSRRDEMLKDIFLTGGYTHFQGFEERLRNELRAVLPADISLGVRKAKDPVLDAWKGAAQWAASPTSRQSFVSRAEYHEKGADYIKEHNLGNAAF
;
A
#
# COMPACT_ATOMS: atom_id res chain seq x y z
N MET A 1 8.60 27.70 -7.42
CA MET A 1 7.28 27.27 -7.93
C MET A 1 6.15 28.32 -7.90
N ARG A 2 5.81 28.99 -6.78
CA ARG A 2 4.72 30.02 -6.79
C ARG A 2 5.11 31.33 -7.49
N LEU A 3 6.31 31.84 -7.23
CA LEU A 3 6.83 33.07 -7.84
C LEU A 3 7.01 32.93 -9.37
N GLU A 4 7.53 31.79 -9.83
CA GLU A 4 7.67 31.47 -11.26
C GLU A 4 6.32 31.43 -11.98
N LYS A 5 5.27 30.91 -11.31
CA LYS A 5 3.90 30.93 -11.84
C LYS A 5 3.33 32.35 -11.92
N LEU A 6 3.72 33.26 -11.02
CA LEU A 6 3.32 34.66 -11.07
C LEU A 6 4.01 35.39 -12.23
N ILE A 7 5.33 35.21 -12.36
CA ILE A 7 6.13 35.78 -13.46
C ILE A 7 5.59 35.34 -14.82
N ARG A 8 5.26 34.05 -14.97
CA ARG A 8 4.67 33.54 -16.21
C ARG A 8 3.33 34.20 -16.54
N LYS A 9 2.46 34.41 -15.55
CA LYS A 9 1.18 35.12 -15.76
C LYS A 9 1.39 36.58 -16.13
N GLU A 10 2.43 37.23 -15.58
CA GLU A 10 2.77 38.62 -15.93
C GLU A 10 3.27 38.72 -17.38
N GLN A 11 4.08 37.77 -17.83
CA GLN A 11 4.52 37.66 -19.22
C GLN A 11 3.36 37.39 -20.18
N GLU A 12 2.44 36.48 -19.82
CA GLU A 12 1.22 36.21 -20.61
C GLU A 12 0.33 37.46 -20.71
N LEU A 13 0.29 38.27 -19.65
CA LEU A 13 -0.48 39.53 -19.63
C LEU A 13 0.15 40.62 -20.49
N GLU A 14 1.47 40.74 -20.46
CA GLU A 14 2.20 41.65 -21.33
C GLU A 14 2.02 41.27 -22.80
N TYR A 15 2.05 39.97 -23.12
CA TYR A 15 1.78 39.45 -24.45
C TYR A 15 0.38 39.82 -24.97
N TYR A 16 -0.68 39.63 -24.18
CA TYR A 16 -2.03 40.02 -24.63
C TYR A 16 -2.24 41.54 -24.72
N LYS A 17 -1.54 42.34 -23.91
CA LYS A 17 -1.54 43.81 -24.05
C LYS A 17 -0.85 44.27 -25.33
N ASP A 18 0.26 43.64 -25.70
CA ASP A 18 0.94 43.88 -26.97
C ASP A 18 0.05 43.46 -28.16
N LEU A 19 -0.65 42.33 -28.05
CA LEU A 19 -1.65 41.90 -29.04
C LEU A 19 -2.78 42.93 -29.19
N GLN A 20 -3.30 43.47 -28.08
CA GLN A 20 -4.31 44.53 -28.10
C GLN A 20 -3.82 45.81 -28.79
N GLN A 21 -2.56 46.22 -28.57
CA GLN A 21 -1.96 47.37 -29.25
C GLN A 21 -1.78 47.12 -30.75
N LYS A 22 -1.39 45.91 -31.15
CA LYS A 22 -1.27 45.54 -32.57
C LYS A 22 -2.63 45.54 -33.26
N LEU A 23 -3.67 45.02 -32.60
CA LEU A 23 -5.05 45.04 -33.11
C LEU A 23 -5.56 46.46 -33.35
N ALA A 24 -5.21 47.41 -32.49
CA ALA A 24 -5.58 48.82 -32.65
C ALA A 24 -4.95 49.51 -33.88
N THR A 25 -3.84 48.97 -34.40
CA THR A 25 -3.12 49.51 -35.58
C THR A 25 -3.34 48.71 -36.86
N ALA A 26 -3.96 47.52 -36.76
CA ALA A 26 -4.13 46.58 -37.87
C ALA A 26 -5.39 46.87 -38.71
N THR A 27 -5.37 46.41 -39.96
CA THR A 27 -6.58 46.47 -40.81
C THR A 27 -7.61 45.44 -40.32
N LYS A 28 -8.92 45.70 -40.57
CA LYS A 28 -10.02 44.85 -40.06
C LYS A 28 -9.92 43.36 -40.45
N LYS A 29 -9.25 43.04 -41.56
CA LYS A 29 -9.02 41.66 -42.02
C LYS A 29 -7.86 40.99 -41.27
N ASP A 30 -6.78 41.75 -41.05
CA ASP A 30 -5.60 41.26 -40.31
C ASP A 30 -5.93 41.10 -38.83
N ALA A 31 -6.72 42.02 -38.26
CA ALA A 31 -7.20 41.95 -36.89
C ALA A 31 -8.02 40.67 -36.61
N ARG A 32 -8.88 40.27 -37.57
CA ARG A 32 -9.66 39.02 -37.45
C ARG A 32 -8.75 37.78 -37.51
N THR A 33 -7.75 37.79 -38.39
CA THR A 33 -6.77 36.69 -38.51
C THR A 33 -5.91 36.56 -37.25
N MET A 34 -5.50 37.68 -36.64
CA MET A 34 -4.72 37.69 -35.40
C MET A 34 -5.53 37.21 -34.18
N LEU A 35 -6.81 37.58 -34.10
CA LEU A 35 -7.72 37.09 -33.05
C LEU A 35 -7.99 35.59 -33.20
N GLU A 36 -8.20 35.10 -34.42
CA GLU A 36 -8.45 33.68 -34.71
C GLU A 36 -7.20 32.81 -34.46
N ALA A 37 -5.99 33.33 -34.68
CA ALA A 37 -4.73 32.63 -34.37
C ALA A 37 -4.52 32.37 -32.87
N GLU A 38 -5.10 33.22 -32.01
CA GLU A 38 -4.99 33.15 -30.55
C GLU A 38 -6.32 32.70 -29.89
N ASP A 39 -7.22 32.09 -30.66
CA ASP A 39 -8.53 31.55 -30.24
C ASP A 39 -9.49 32.58 -29.58
N PHE A 40 -9.39 33.85 -29.98
CA PHE A 40 -10.32 34.90 -29.56
C PHE A 40 -11.41 35.17 -30.60
N ASN A 41 -12.68 35.03 -30.19
CA ASN A 41 -13.82 35.28 -31.06
C ASN A 41 -13.98 36.75 -31.47
N ASP A 42 -13.74 37.68 -30.54
CA ASP A 42 -13.90 39.13 -30.73
C ASP A 42 -12.89 39.90 -29.86
N GLU A 43 -12.64 41.17 -30.20
CA GLU A 43 -11.80 42.08 -29.40
C GLU A 43 -12.29 42.22 -27.95
N SER A 44 -13.61 42.20 -27.73
CA SER A 44 -14.20 42.22 -26.39
C SER A 44 -13.90 40.96 -25.57
N HIS A 45 -13.60 39.82 -26.21
CA HIS A 45 -13.20 38.59 -25.53
C HIS A 45 -11.76 38.71 -25.02
N LEU A 46 -10.86 39.29 -25.82
CA LEU A 46 -9.48 39.60 -25.43
C LEU A 46 -9.44 40.59 -24.25
N GLU A 47 -10.25 41.66 -24.28
CA GLU A 47 -10.32 42.63 -23.18
C GLU A 47 -10.78 42.02 -21.85
N ARG A 48 -11.78 41.12 -21.89
CA ARG A 48 -12.22 40.39 -20.69
C ARG A 48 -11.11 39.52 -20.14
N LYS A 49 -10.38 38.82 -21.02
CA LYS A 49 -9.26 37.95 -20.63
C LYS A 49 -8.14 38.75 -19.97
N ILE A 50 -7.78 39.91 -20.52
CA ILE A 50 -6.79 40.83 -19.93
C ILE A 50 -7.24 41.28 -18.54
N LYS A 51 -8.49 41.74 -18.41
CA LYS A 51 -9.06 42.22 -17.13
C LYS A 51 -9.12 41.14 -16.05
N ASP A 52 -9.48 39.91 -16.43
CA ASP A 52 -9.51 38.78 -15.49
C ASP A 52 -8.11 38.37 -15.05
N MET A 53 -7.13 38.44 -15.95
CA MET A 53 -5.74 38.15 -15.63
C MET A 53 -5.10 39.25 -14.78
N GLU A 54 -5.38 40.53 -15.04
CA GLU A 54 -5.00 41.65 -14.15
C GLU A 54 -5.54 41.46 -12.74
N ARG A 55 -6.83 41.08 -12.62
CA ARG A 55 -7.46 40.80 -11.33
C ARG A 55 -6.83 39.60 -10.62
N SER A 56 -6.50 38.55 -11.37
CA SER A 56 -5.84 37.34 -10.85
C SER A 56 -4.43 37.64 -10.34
N ILE A 57 -3.62 38.37 -11.11
CA ILE A 57 -2.26 38.79 -10.72
C ILE A 57 -2.32 39.72 -9.51
N ARG A 58 -3.24 40.70 -9.47
CA ARG A 58 -3.42 41.58 -8.30
C ARG A 58 -3.77 40.80 -7.03
N LYS A 59 -4.70 39.84 -7.11
CA LYS A 59 -5.04 38.98 -5.97
C LYS A 59 -3.86 38.12 -5.52
N GLN A 60 -3.07 37.62 -6.47
CA GLN A 60 -1.94 36.75 -6.16
C GLN A 60 -0.74 37.53 -5.60
N ARG A 61 -0.48 38.76 -6.10
CA ARG A 61 0.48 39.71 -5.49
C ARG A 61 0.08 40.08 -4.07
N ASN A 62 -1.19 40.42 -3.83
CA ASN A 62 -1.69 40.70 -2.47
C ASN A 62 -1.60 39.49 -1.52
N LYS A 63 -1.57 38.27 -2.05
CA LYS A 63 -1.46 37.04 -1.25
C LYS A 63 -0.01 36.62 -0.98
N ASP A 64 0.89 36.86 -1.93
CA ASP A 64 2.29 36.39 -1.88
C ASP A 64 3.26 37.45 -1.30
N VAL A 65 2.96 38.75 -1.41
CA VAL A 65 3.81 39.83 -0.85
C VAL A 65 3.54 40.05 0.65
N GLY A 66 2.56 39.34 1.23
CA GLY A 66 2.05 39.66 2.56
C GLY A 66 1.34 41.00 2.53
N ASP A 67 0.58 41.29 3.59
CA ASP A 67 0.09 42.65 3.83
C ASP A 67 1.30 43.60 3.68
N ILE A 68 1.35 44.37 2.59
CA ILE A 68 1.67 45.78 2.80
C ILE A 68 0.48 46.20 3.64
N ASP A 69 0.68 46.22 4.96
CA ASP A 69 -0.16 46.94 5.89
C ASP A 69 -0.14 48.39 5.38
N GLU A 70 -0.95 48.70 4.37
CA GLU A 70 -1.76 49.88 4.49
C GLU A 70 -2.46 49.65 5.83
N PRO A 71 -2.19 50.46 6.86
CA PRO A 71 -3.00 50.38 8.06
C PRO A 71 -4.42 50.51 7.55
N GLU A 72 -5.22 49.43 7.61
CA GLU A 72 -6.65 49.53 7.37
C GLU A 72 -7.08 50.60 8.36
N GLU A 73 -7.32 51.81 7.85
CA GLU A 73 -7.79 52.92 8.66
C GLU A 73 -9.01 52.37 9.37
N VAL A 74 -8.89 52.21 10.70
CA VAL A 74 -9.94 51.60 11.52
C VAL A 74 -11.24 52.24 11.07
N PRO A 75 -12.17 51.49 10.43
CA PRO A 75 -13.29 52.13 9.76
C PRO A 75 -14.02 52.96 10.79
N THR A 76 -13.96 54.27 10.64
CA THR A 76 -14.61 55.18 11.57
C THR A 76 -16.09 55.15 11.20
N TYR A 77 -16.96 55.04 12.20
CA TYR A 77 -18.40 54.98 12.00
C TYR A 77 -19.07 56.24 12.62
N PRO A 78 -18.93 57.44 12.03
CA PRO A 78 -19.36 58.69 12.68
C PRO A 78 -20.85 58.77 13.01
N LEU A 79 -21.72 58.06 12.26
CA LEU A 79 -23.18 58.09 12.48
C LEU A 79 -23.64 57.18 13.63
N LEU A 80 -22.75 56.35 14.18
CA LEU A 80 -23.05 55.46 15.30
C LEU A 80 -23.10 56.21 16.64
N ASP A 81 -22.39 57.34 16.75
CA ASP A 81 -22.24 58.14 17.97
C ASP A 81 -23.28 59.28 18.12
N ILE A 82 -24.03 59.58 17.05
CA ILE A 82 -25.11 60.60 17.05
C ILE A 82 -26.41 59.96 17.56
N PRO A 83 -27.11 60.53 18.55
CA PRO A 83 -28.41 60.03 19.03
C PRO A 83 -29.45 59.90 17.91
N ASP A 84 -30.38 58.95 18.03
CA ASP A 84 -31.38 58.64 16.99
C ASP A 84 -32.39 59.78 16.74
N GLU A 85 -32.43 60.80 17.61
CA GLU A 85 -33.39 61.91 17.60
C GLU A 85 -32.99 63.07 16.65
N GLU A 86 -31.75 63.10 16.17
CA GLU A 86 -31.17 64.18 15.34
C GLU A 86 -31.03 63.79 13.86
N LEU A 87 -31.56 62.62 13.46
CA LEU A 87 -31.31 62.01 12.14
C LEU A 87 -32.59 61.89 11.30
N ASP A 88 -32.52 62.33 10.03
CA ASP A 88 -33.58 62.09 9.03
C ASP A 88 -33.71 60.59 8.68
N GLU A 89 -34.82 60.19 8.03
CA GLU A 89 -35.10 58.79 7.67
C GLU A 89 -33.98 58.12 6.83
N GLU A 90 -33.28 58.91 5.99
CA GLU A 90 -32.11 58.44 5.24
C GLU A 90 -30.88 58.22 6.15
N GLY A 91 -30.70 59.04 7.18
CA GLY A 91 -29.65 58.89 8.18
C GLY A 91 -29.82 57.63 9.03
N LEU A 92 -31.06 57.30 9.42
CA LEU A 92 -31.38 56.06 10.14
C LEU A 92 -31.05 54.80 9.31
N LYS A 93 -31.21 54.86 7.99
CA LYS A 93 -30.86 53.76 7.08
C LYS A 93 -29.34 53.58 6.95
N GLN A 94 -28.59 54.69 6.83
CA GLN A 94 -27.12 54.67 6.80
C GLN A 94 -26.53 54.20 8.13
N LYS A 95 -27.14 54.56 9.26
CA LYS A 95 -26.76 54.08 10.61
C LYS A 95 -26.93 52.57 10.75
N ARG A 96 -28.02 51.98 10.23
CA ARG A 96 -28.20 50.51 10.19
C ARG A 96 -27.15 49.82 9.31
N GLN A 97 -26.81 50.40 8.17
CA GLN A 97 -25.76 49.89 7.30
C GLN A 97 -24.38 49.94 7.96
N GLN A 98 -24.05 51.05 8.64
CA GLN A 98 -22.80 51.17 9.41
C GLN A 98 -22.75 50.20 10.60
N ARG A 99 -23.86 49.96 11.30
CA ARG A 99 -23.98 48.92 12.34
C ARG A 99 -23.69 47.52 11.80
N LEU A 100 -24.20 47.18 10.62
CA LEU A 100 -23.95 45.89 9.97
C LEU A 100 -22.48 45.75 9.55
N MET A 101 -21.89 46.80 8.97
CA MET A 101 -20.48 46.82 8.58
C MET A 101 -19.56 46.67 9.79
N LYS A 102 -19.85 47.37 10.89
CA LYS A 102 -19.15 47.22 12.19
C LYS A 102 -19.27 45.81 12.73
N SER A 103 -20.46 45.22 12.73
CA SER A 103 -20.67 43.84 13.20
C SER A 103 -19.87 42.81 12.39
N ASN A 104 -19.81 42.96 11.07
CA ASN A 104 -19.04 42.07 10.20
C ASN A 104 -17.53 42.26 10.37
N HIS A 105 -17.07 43.50 10.52
CA HIS A 105 -15.68 43.82 10.79
C HIS A 105 -15.23 43.27 12.16
N ASP A 106 -16.04 43.48 13.20
CA ASP A 106 -15.77 42.98 14.55
C ASP A 106 -15.77 41.44 14.60
N ALA A 107 -16.66 40.77 13.86
CA ALA A 107 -16.66 39.30 13.75
C ALA A 107 -15.39 38.76 13.07
N ARG A 108 -14.93 39.42 11.98
CA ARG A 108 -13.68 39.07 11.31
C ARG A 108 -12.46 39.36 12.19
N ALA A 109 -12.45 40.48 12.91
CA ALA A 109 -11.40 40.84 13.84
C ALA A 109 -11.30 39.84 15.00
N ARG A 110 -12.43 39.38 15.55
CA ARG A 110 -12.46 38.33 16.58
C ARG A 110 -11.93 37.00 16.04
N ALA A 111 -12.35 36.57 14.85
CA ALA A 111 -11.85 35.33 14.23
C ALA A 111 -10.34 35.42 13.89
N LYS A 112 -9.86 36.57 13.41
CA LYS A 112 -8.43 36.82 13.17
C LYS A 112 -7.64 36.77 14.48
N ALA A 113 -8.15 37.42 15.53
CA ALA A 113 -7.54 37.42 16.85
C ALA A 113 -7.54 36.04 17.52
N GLU A 114 -8.60 35.25 17.39
CA GLU A 114 -8.67 33.88 17.90
C GLU A 114 -7.66 32.96 17.20
N LYS A 115 -7.56 33.05 15.88
CA LYS A 115 -6.56 32.32 15.09
C LYS A 115 -5.13 32.74 15.43
N GLU A 116 -4.90 34.02 15.66
CA GLU A 116 -3.58 34.54 16.04
C GLU A 116 -3.18 34.09 17.45
N ARG A 117 -4.14 34.07 18.40
CA ARG A 117 -3.94 33.52 19.75
C ARG A 117 -3.62 32.03 19.72
N GLU A 118 -4.36 31.25 18.93
CA GLU A 118 -4.10 29.81 18.77
C GLU A 118 -2.71 29.57 18.16
N LYS A 119 -2.36 30.33 17.12
CA LYS A 119 -1.02 30.27 16.52
C LYS A 119 0.09 30.67 17.50
N ALA A 120 -0.15 31.68 18.35
CA ALA A 120 0.79 32.09 19.38
C ALA A 120 0.99 31.01 20.44
N ARG A 121 -0.09 30.32 20.84
CA ARG A 121 -0.02 29.18 21.77
C ARG A 121 0.82 28.04 21.20
N VAL A 122 0.54 27.62 19.97
CA VAL A 122 1.31 26.57 19.30
C VAL A 122 2.79 26.97 19.15
N ALA A 123 3.07 28.22 18.79
CA ALA A 123 4.44 28.72 18.69
C ALA A 123 5.18 28.75 20.04
N GLU A 124 4.48 29.04 21.13
CA GLU A 124 5.05 28.97 22.48
C GLU A 124 5.35 27.53 22.90
N GLU A 125 4.43 26.60 22.63
CA GLU A 125 4.65 25.16 22.88
C GLU A 125 5.82 24.62 22.05
N GLU A 126 5.93 24.99 20.77
CA GLU A 126 7.07 24.63 19.92
C GLU A 126 8.38 25.20 20.45
N ARG A 127 8.37 26.45 20.96
CA ARG A 127 9.57 27.06 21.56
C ARG A 127 10.02 26.30 22.80
N LEU A 128 9.09 25.98 23.71
CA LEU A 128 9.38 25.20 24.91
C LEU A 128 9.87 23.79 24.57
N ASP A 129 9.30 23.15 23.54
CA ASP A 129 9.76 21.85 23.05
C ASP A 129 11.19 21.93 22.47
N ASN A 130 11.50 22.98 21.72
CA ASN A 130 12.83 23.23 21.18
C ASN A 130 13.85 23.46 22.29
N GLU A 131 13.53 24.28 23.29
CA GLU A 131 14.35 24.52 24.48
C GLU A 131 14.58 23.20 25.24
N ARG A 132 13.55 22.36 25.36
CA ARG A 132 13.65 21.05 26.03
C ARG A 132 14.54 20.07 25.28
N ARG A 133 14.45 20.01 23.95
CA ARG A 133 15.33 19.19 23.10
C ARG A 133 16.80 19.61 23.23
N GLU A 134 17.06 20.92 23.30
CA GLU A 134 18.41 21.46 23.44
C GLU A 134 19.02 21.18 24.83
N ASN A 135 18.19 21.18 25.87
CA ASN A 135 18.61 20.92 27.25
C ASN A 135 18.76 19.42 27.58
N ASP A 136 17.87 18.56 27.07
CA ASP A 136 17.89 17.10 27.28
C ASP A 136 17.42 16.36 26.01
N THR A 137 18.36 16.10 25.11
CA THR A 137 18.06 15.42 23.84
C THR A 137 17.66 13.95 24.06
N GLU A 138 18.26 13.24 25.01
CA GLU A 138 17.99 11.81 25.20
C GLU A 138 16.61 11.56 25.81
N GLY A 139 16.24 12.33 26.86
CA GLY A 139 14.91 12.26 27.45
C GLY A 139 13.81 12.67 26.46
N TRP A 140 14.06 13.71 25.66
CA TRP A 140 13.15 14.14 24.60
C TRP A 140 12.94 13.05 23.54
N LEU A 141 14.00 12.37 23.09
CA LEU A 141 13.89 11.27 22.14
C LEU A 141 13.09 10.08 22.69
N GLN A 142 13.28 9.72 23.96
CA GLN A 142 12.51 8.65 24.59
C GLN A 142 11.02 9.00 24.67
N GLU A 143 10.68 10.23 25.01
CA GLU A 143 9.30 10.72 25.04
C GLU A 143 8.66 10.68 23.64
N ARG A 144 9.39 11.09 22.59
CA ARG A 144 8.92 10.98 21.21
C ARG A 144 8.70 9.53 20.78
N ARG A 145 9.55 8.59 21.21
CA ARG A 145 9.34 7.15 20.96
C ARG A 145 8.10 6.60 21.68
N ILE A 146 7.87 7.00 22.94
CA ILE A 146 6.67 6.62 23.69
C ILE A 146 5.42 7.23 23.04
N ALA A 147 5.48 8.50 22.65
CA ALA A 147 4.40 9.17 21.92
C ALA A 147 4.07 8.44 20.61
N ARG A 148 5.09 8.04 19.83
CA ARG A 148 4.91 7.21 18.62
C ARG A 148 4.20 5.89 18.95
N GLN A 149 4.65 5.16 19.96
CA GLN A 149 4.02 3.88 20.36
C GLN A 149 2.56 4.06 20.78
N ASN A 150 2.28 5.10 21.57
CA ASN A 150 0.92 5.43 22.00
C ASN A 150 0.03 5.79 20.81
N MET A 151 0.53 6.56 19.83
CA MET A 151 -0.22 6.89 18.61
C MET A 151 -0.50 5.65 17.76
N ILE A 152 0.48 4.76 17.59
CA ILE A 152 0.27 3.48 16.90
C ILE A 152 -0.78 2.63 17.62
N GLN A 153 -0.77 2.62 18.95
CA GLN A 153 -1.78 1.89 19.72
C GLN A 153 -3.18 2.49 19.54
N ARG A 154 -3.33 3.81 19.56
CA ARG A 154 -4.60 4.49 19.26
C ARG A 154 -5.11 4.16 17.87
N ILE A 155 -4.25 4.19 16.85
CA ILE A 155 -4.61 3.80 15.48
C ILE A 155 -5.11 2.35 15.43
N LYS A 156 -4.39 1.42 16.09
CA LYS A 156 -4.81 0.01 16.17
C LYS A 156 -6.13 -0.19 16.90
N GLU A 157 -6.35 0.51 18.00
CA GLU A 157 -7.60 0.44 18.77
C GLU A 157 -8.78 0.98 17.96
N ARG A 158 -8.58 2.09 17.24
CA ARG A 158 -9.55 2.63 16.29
C ARG A 158 -9.85 1.65 15.17
N ASP A 159 -8.83 1.09 14.52
CA ASP A 159 -9.02 0.11 13.43
C ASP A 159 -9.79 -1.13 13.90
N ARG A 160 -9.50 -1.57 15.13
CA ARG A 160 -10.23 -2.65 15.78
C ARG A 160 -11.70 -2.28 16.02
N LEU A 161 -11.97 -1.09 16.55
CA LEU A 161 -13.33 -0.59 16.75
C LEU A 161 -14.08 -0.47 15.41
N LYS A 162 -13.43 0.04 14.36
CA LYS A 162 -13.96 0.14 12.99
C LYS A 162 -14.33 -1.24 12.43
N ALA A 163 -13.46 -2.23 12.59
CA ALA A 163 -13.74 -3.61 12.18
C ALA A 163 -14.91 -4.22 12.99
N ASP A 164 -14.98 -3.96 14.29
CA ASP A 164 -16.05 -4.44 15.17
C ASP A 164 -17.41 -3.79 14.87
N LEU A 165 -17.44 -2.54 14.39
CA LEU A 165 -18.68 -1.86 13.98
C LEU A 165 -19.37 -2.53 12.79
N GLY A 166 -18.61 -3.18 11.90
CA GLY A 166 -19.14 -4.01 10.82
C GLY A 166 -19.88 -5.27 11.31
N ASN A 167 -19.65 -5.68 12.55
CA ASN A 167 -20.30 -6.84 13.16
C ASN A 167 -21.48 -6.41 14.04
N ARG A 168 -22.72 -6.66 13.59
CA ARG A 168 -23.97 -6.32 14.32
C ARG A 168 -24.06 -6.88 15.75
N LYS A 169 -23.27 -7.90 16.10
CA LYS A 169 -23.24 -8.50 17.45
C LYS A 169 -22.17 -7.91 18.36
N SER A 170 -21.32 -7.01 17.86
CA SER A 170 -20.20 -6.46 18.65
C SER A 170 -20.68 -5.58 19.80
N LEU A 171 -19.86 -5.51 20.86
CA LEU A 171 -20.10 -4.66 22.02
C LEU A 171 -20.24 -3.18 21.62
N ALA A 172 -19.48 -2.73 20.62
CA ALA A 172 -19.55 -1.37 20.08
C ALA A 172 -20.90 -1.07 19.42
N SER A 173 -21.44 -2.02 18.64
CA SER A 173 -22.78 -1.92 18.05
C SER A 173 -23.87 -1.90 19.13
N GLN A 174 -23.72 -2.73 20.17
CA GLN A 174 -24.63 -2.77 21.31
C GLN A 174 -24.59 -1.46 22.13
N ILE A 175 -23.41 -0.85 22.32
CA ILE A 175 -23.24 0.44 23.00
C ILE A 175 -23.86 1.58 22.17
N ARG A 176 -23.64 1.62 20.85
CA ARG A 176 -24.35 2.60 19.98
C ARG A 176 -25.86 2.44 20.07
N MET A 177 -26.39 1.22 19.99
CA MET A 177 -27.83 0.97 20.14
C MET A 177 -28.35 1.38 21.52
N LYS A 178 -27.59 1.13 22.58
CA LYS A 178 -27.94 1.54 23.95
C LYS A 178 -27.92 3.06 24.11
N ASN A 179 -26.96 3.75 23.49
CA ASN A 179 -26.89 5.21 23.48
C ASN A 179 -28.05 5.82 22.68
N ILE A 180 -28.40 5.24 21.52
CA ILE A 180 -29.58 5.66 20.74
C ILE A 180 -30.86 5.46 21.57
N ALA A 181 -31.00 4.33 22.26
CA ALA A 181 -32.16 4.06 23.11
C ALA A 181 -32.26 5.05 24.30
N ASN A 182 -31.12 5.39 24.92
CA ASN A 182 -31.08 6.38 25.99
C ASN A 182 -31.40 7.80 25.48
N LEU A 183 -30.82 8.21 24.34
CA LEU A 183 -31.06 9.52 23.73
C LEU A 183 -32.52 9.69 23.28
N ALA A 184 -33.14 8.62 22.77
CA ALA A 184 -34.57 8.58 22.46
C ALA A 184 -35.47 8.64 23.72
N SER A 185 -34.97 8.22 24.88
CA SER A 185 -35.72 8.25 26.15
C SER A 185 -35.65 9.59 26.89
N ASP A 186 -34.66 10.43 26.57
CA ASP A 186 -34.36 11.68 27.30
C ASP A 186 -35.15 12.91 26.79
N ASN A 187 -36.18 12.70 25.96
CA ASN A 187 -37.11 13.75 25.53
C ASN A 187 -38.48 13.60 26.23
N PRO A 188 -38.65 14.05 27.50
CA PRO A 188 -39.90 13.90 28.22
C PRO A 188 -40.85 15.08 27.92
N LYS A 189 -41.44 15.14 26.73
CA LYS A 189 -42.65 15.96 26.52
C LYS A 189 -43.90 15.08 26.50
N LYS A 190 -44.59 15.11 27.64
CA LYS A 190 -46.00 14.77 27.92
C LYS A 190 -46.71 13.90 26.85
N ARG A 191 -46.64 12.58 27.01
CA ARG A 191 -47.69 11.69 26.50
C ARG A 191 -48.99 11.93 27.29
N ARG A 192 -49.87 12.80 26.76
CA ARG A 192 -51.29 12.77 27.10
C ARG A 192 -51.91 11.54 26.41
N ARG A 193 -52.77 10.87 27.15
CA ARG A 193 -53.44 9.61 26.78
C ARG A 193 -54.30 9.82 25.52
N GLY A 194 -53.88 9.26 24.39
CA GLY A 194 -54.67 9.12 23.15
C GLY A 194 -54.10 9.89 21.95
N GLY A 195 -53.62 9.16 20.94
CA GLY A 195 -53.13 9.69 19.66
C GLY A 195 -51.72 9.17 19.33
N ASP A 196 -51.64 8.23 18.39
CA ASP A 196 -50.41 7.57 17.92
C ASP A 196 -49.83 8.34 16.72
N ASP A 197 -49.61 9.64 16.88
CA ASP A 197 -48.95 10.46 15.86
C ASP A 197 -47.52 10.78 16.32
N ASP A 198 -46.56 10.09 15.71
CA ASP A 198 -45.13 10.32 15.86
C ASP A 198 -44.77 11.67 15.24
N THR A 199 -44.68 12.72 16.07
CA THR A 199 -44.27 14.07 15.64
C THR A 199 -42.76 14.25 15.55
N PHE A 200 -41.98 13.17 15.61
CA PHE A 200 -40.52 13.22 15.49
C PHE A 200 -40.10 13.62 14.06
N GLY A 201 -39.43 14.77 13.93
CA GLY A 201 -39.05 15.36 12.63
C GLY A 201 -39.89 16.58 12.21
N ALA A 202 -40.85 17.00 13.05
CA ALA A 202 -41.60 18.25 12.86
C ALA A 202 -40.80 19.50 13.30
N ASP A 203 -39.86 19.35 14.24
CA ASP A 203 -38.94 20.41 14.65
C ASP A 203 -37.53 20.16 14.04
N ASP A 204 -36.87 21.22 13.55
CA ASP A 204 -35.48 21.16 13.01
C ASP A 204 -34.45 20.62 14.03
N ALA A 205 -34.80 20.67 15.33
CA ALA A 205 -33.99 20.13 16.42
C ALA A 205 -33.95 18.58 16.42
N ASP A 206 -35.01 17.92 15.96
CA ASP A 206 -35.07 16.45 15.86
C ASP A 206 -34.13 15.92 14.76
N TRP A 207 -33.94 16.72 13.70
CA TRP A 207 -32.93 16.46 12.67
C TRP A 207 -31.49 16.66 13.18
N GLY A 208 -31.32 17.39 14.29
CA GLY A 208 -30.06 17.49 15.02
C GLY A 208 -29.64 16.17 15.68
N ILE A 209 -30.61 15.37 16.14
CA ILE A 209 -30.38 14.05 16.75
C ILE A 209 -29.88 13.06 15.70
N TYR A 210 -30.47 13.06 14.49
CA TYR A 210 -29.95 12.24 13.38
C TYR A 210 -28.55 12.68 12.93
N ARG A 211 -28.26 13.99 12.92
CA ARG A 211 -26.88 14.46 12.69
C ARG A 211 -25.95 13.94 13.79
N GLN A 212 -26.25 14.10 15.07
CA GLN A 212 -25.42 13.57 16.15
C GLN A 212 -25.24 12.04 16.12
N ILE A 213 -26.24 11.29 15.64
CA ILE A 213 -26.16 9.82 15.52
C ILE A 213 -25.39 9.38 14.26
N ALA A 214 -25.53 10.12 13.15
CA ALA A 214 -24.83 9.84 11.89
C ALA A 214 -23.39 10.40 11.85
N THR A 215 -23.16 11.52 12.54
CA THR A 215 -21.86 12.20 12.75
C THR A 215 -21.45 12.06 14.21
N GLY A 216 -21.44 10.82 14.71
CA GLY A 216 -20.98 10.55 16.07
C GLY A 216 -19.59 11.16 16.28
N ASP A 217 -19.50 12.10 17.20
CA ASP A 217 -18.29 12.70 17.79
C ASP A 217 -17.13 12.94 16.79
N GLN A 218 -17.16 14.07 16.09
CA GLN A 218 -16.24 14.41 14.98
C GLN A 218 -16.39 13.44 13.80
N SER A 219 -16.21 13.89 12.56
CA SER A 219 -16.27 12.92 11.47
C SER A 219 -15.14 11.90 11.68
N ASP A 220 -15.44 10.60 11.70
CA ASP A 220 -14.43 9.52 11.82
C ASP A 220 -13.25 9.73 10.84
N ASP A 221 -13.52 10.43 9.73
CA ASP A 221 -12.56 10.83 8.70
C ASP A 221 -11.63 11.98 9.16
N GLU A 222 -12.12 13.00 9.87
CA GLU A 222 -11.28 14.08 10.44
C GLU A 222 -10.35 13.56 11.54
N GLU A 223 -10.85 12.69 12.43
CA GLU A 223 -10.01 12.08 13.47
C GLU A 223 -8.95 11.14 12.87
N GLU A 224 -9.28 10.44 11.77
CA GLU A 224 -8.35 9.61 11.01
C GLU A 224 -7.21 10.42 10.39
N GLU A 225 -7.54 11.56 9.76
CA GLU A 225 -6.55 12.48 9.21
C GLU A 225 -5.64 13.07 10.30
N ASP A 226 -6.20 13.43 11.45
CA ASP A 226 -5.46 14.02 12.57
C ASP A 226 -4.49 13.03 13.24
N LEU A 227 -4.91 11.79 13.50
CA LEU A 227 -4.03 10.77 14.08
C LEU A 227 -2.88 10.42 13.14
N GLY A 228 -3.17 10.30 11.84
CA GLY A 228 -2.17 10.03 10.81
C GLY A 228 -1.17 11.18 10.66
N ALA A 229 -1.64 12.42 10.58
CA ALA A 229 -0.78 13.61 10.50
C ALA A 229 0.13 13.75 11.72
N ASN A 230 -0.41 13.52 12.92
CA ASN A 230 0.34 13.56 14.16
C ASN A 230 1.42 12.47 14.22
N LEU A 231 1.13 11.24 13.78
CA LEU A 231 2.14 10.18 13.68
C LEU A 231 3.28 10.56 12.73
N LYS A 232 2.95 11.08 11.53
CA LYS A 232 3.96 11.54 10.56
C LYS A 232 4.84 12.66 11.13
N ASN A 233 4.25 13.59 11.87
CA ASN A 233 5.01 14.67 12.53
C ASN A 233 6.00 14.13 13.56
N ILE A 234 5.59 13.17 14.40
CA ILE A 234 6.47 12.52 15.38
C ILE A 234 7.58 11.72 14.67
N GLU A 235 7.24 10.97 13.62
CA GLU A 235 8.24 10.20 12.85
C GLU A 235 9.22 11.11 12.10
N ALA A 236 8.77 12.25 11.56
CA ALA A 236 9.65 13.25 10.94
C ALA A 236 10.63 13.88 11.94
N GLN A 237 10.18 14.12 13.18
CA GLN A 237 11.04 14.59 14.26
C GLN A 237 12.08 13.53 14.63
N LEU A 238 11.68 12.25 14.77
CA LEU A 238 12.61 11.16 15.03
C LEU A 238 13.63 10.99 13.90
N LEU A 239 13.21 11.04 12.63
CA LEU A 239 14.12 10.96 11.47
C LEU A 239 15.19 12.06 11.45
N LYS A 240 14.84 13.26 11.94
CA LYS A 240 15.74 14.41 11.92
C LYS A 240 16.75 14.40 13.08
N TYR A 241 16.34 13.92 14.25
CA TYR A 241 17.11 14.09 15.49
C TYR A 241 17.62 12.77 16.10
N ASP A 242 17.13 11.62 15.68
CA ASP A 242 17.57 10.30 16.15
C ASP A 242 18.42 9.58 15.07
N PRO A 243 19.74 9.41 15.27
CA PRO A 243 20.60 8.70 14.33
C PRO A 243 20.23 7.22 14.13
N THR A 244 19.51 6.61 15.08
CA THR A 244 19.11 5.20 15.02
C THR A 244 17.76 4.99 14.34
N PHE A 245 16.97 6.05 14.17
CA PHE A 245 15.66 5.98 13.53
C PHE A 245 15.80 6.26 12.03
N THR A 246 15.61 5.22 11.21
CA THR A 246 15.73 5.30 9.75
C THR A 246 14.37 5.38 9.07
N GLU A 247 14.34 5.72 7.77
CA GLU A 247 13.10 5.72 6.97
C GLU A 247 12.38 4.37 6.95
N GLN A 248 13.09 3.25 7.21
CA GLN A 248 12.49 1.92 7.33
C GLN A 248 11.73 1.73 8.66
N SER A 249 11.98 2.59 9.64
CA SER A 249 11.36 2.54 10.96
C SER A 249 9.99 3.23 11.01
N THR A 250 9.60 3.95 9.94
CA THR A 250 8.32 4.64 9.85
C THR A 250 7.17 3.67 9.65
N GLN A 251 5.97 4.04 10.12
CA GLN A 251 4.78 3.20 9.99
C GLN A 251 4.39 3.01 8.52
N GLU A 252 4.54 4.04 7.70
CA GLU A 252 4.30 3.97 6.25
C GLU A 252 5.23 2.98 5.57
N ALA A 253 6.53 3.01 5.89
CA ALA A 253 7.49 2.06 5.33
C ALA A 253 7.24 0.62 5.79
N GLN A 254 6.73 0.44 7.01
CA GLN A 254 6.38 -0.89 7.53
C GLN A 254 5.08 -1.45 6.91
N GLN A 255 4.17 -0.57 6.50
CA GLN A 255 2.92 -0.94 5.82
C GLN A 255 3.06 -1.00 4.29
N ASP A 256 4.20 -0.58 3.74
CA ASP A 256 4.50 -0.65 2.32
C ASP A 256 4.63 -2.10 1.86
N TRP A 257 3.69 -2.53 1.01
CA TRP A 257 3.68 -3.88 0.45
C TRP A 257 4.93 -4.17 -0.39
N THR A 258 5.58 -3.15 -0.97
CA THR A 258 6.79 -3.34 -1.77
C THR A 258 7.98 -3.82 -0.94
N LYS A 259 7.98 -3.52 0.36
CA LYS A 259 9.01 -3.95 1.33
C LYS A 259 8.63 -5.26 2.02
N SER A 260 7.39 -5.71 1.88
CA SER A 260 6.91 -6.95 2.48
C SER A 260 7.42 -8.17 1.74
N VAL A 261 8.27 -8.96 2.40
CA VAL A 261 8.73 -10.27 1.88
C VAL A 261 7.54 -11.23 1.70
N LEU A 262 6.54 -11.15 2.58
CA LEU A 262 5.33 -11.98 2.47
C LEU A 262 4.53 -11.63 1.21
N HIS A 263 4.39 -10.35 0.89
CA HIS A 263 3.76 -9.92 -0.36
C HIS A 263 4.55 -10.43 -1.57
N SER A 264 5.87 -10.19 -1.57
CA SER A 264 6.75 -10.69 -2.63
C SER A 264 6.67 -12.20 -2.80
N PHE A 265 6.58 -12.95 -1.70
CA PHE A 265 6.46 -14.41 -1.72
C PHE A 265 5.10 -14.91 -2.22
N LEU A 266 3.99 -14.26 -1.85
CA LEU A 266 2.64 -14.72 -2.19
C LEU A 266 2.12 -14.16 -3.53
N ARG A 267 2.53 -12.94 -3.87
CA ARG A 267 1.99 -12.13 -4.99
C ARG A 267 3.06 -11.62 -5.95
N GLY A 268 4.34 -11.77 -5.62
CA GLY A 268 5.44 -11.28 -6.45
C GLY A 268 5.70 -9.77 -6.27
N PRO A 269 6.48 -9.16 -7.18
CA PRO A 269 6.91 -7.77 -7.06
C PRO A 269 5.83 -6.75 -7.49
N TRP A 270 4.65 -7.22 -7.85
CA TRP A 270 3.59 -6.40 -8.44
C TRP A 270 2.57 -5.97 -7.38
N PRO A 271 1.89 -4.82 -7.57
CA PRO A 271 0.73 -4.47 -6.76
C PRO A 271 -0.33 -5.57 -6.86
N PHE A 272 -1.16 -5.71 -5.83
CA PHE A 272 -2.25 -6.67 -5.78
C PHE A 272 -3.58 -5.96 -5.62
N ASP A 273 -4.52 -6.24 -6.53
CA ASP A 273 -5.90 -5.78 -6.47
C ASP A 273 -6.81 -6.88 -5.90
N PRO A 274 -7.32 -6.72 -4.66
CA PRO A 274 -8.21 -7.70 -4.04
C PRO A 274 -9.59 -7.80 -4.71
N GLU A 275 -10.02 -6.81 -5.51
CA GLU A 275 -11.32 -6.83 -6.18
C GLU A 275 -11.27 -7.57 -7.52
N SER A 276 -10.07 -7.74 -8.09
CA SER A 276 -9.84 -8.43 -9.35
C SER A 276 -9.94 -9.95 -9.19
N GLN A 277 -11.01 -10.53 -9.72
CA GLN A 277 -11.18 -12.00 -9.80
C GLN A 277 -10.03 -12.70 -10.53
N ARG A 278 -9.40 -12.03 -11.50
CA ARG A 278 -8.26 -12.58 -12.23
C ARG A 278 -7.03 -12.71 -11.32
N GLU A 279 -6.79 -11.75 -10.44
CA GLU A 279 -5.62 -11.75 -9.55
C GLU A 279 -5.81 -12.69 -8.36
N LEU A 280 -7.05 -12.81 -7.88
CA LEU A 280 -7.39 -13.78 -6.83
C LEU A 280 -7.08 -15.22 -7.24
N ASN A 281 -7.24 -15.56 -8.53
CA ASN A 281 -7.07 -16.92 -9.05
C ASN A 281 -5.67 -17.17 -9.67
N GLN A 282 -4.63 -16.50 -9.17
CA GLN A 282 -3.24 -16.72 -9.59
C GLN A 282 -2.43 -17.48 -8.55
N ILE A 283 -1.58 -18.40 -9.01
CA ILE A 283 -0.61 -19.13 -8.18
C ILE A 283 0.78 -18.65 -8.57
N HIS A 284 1.47 -18.02 -7.63
CA HIS A 284 2.86 -17.60 -7.77
C HIS A 284 3.78 -18.73 -7.30
N LEU A 285 4.76 -19.09 -8.13
CA LEU A 285 5.77 -20.10 -7.80
C LEU A 285 7.14 -19.41 -7.70
N ASN A 286 7.68 -19.41 -6.49
CA ASN A 286 8.96 -18.80 -6.15
C ASN A 286 9.96 -19.90 -5.77
N VAL A 287 10.11 -20.13 -4.47
CA VAL A 287 11.08 -21.06 -3.88
C VAL A 287 10.71 -22.51 -4.20
N GLU A 288 9.43 -22.80 -4.44
CA GLU A 288 8.90 -24.14 -4.73
C GLU A 288 9.60 -24.78 -5.94
N ARG A 289 9.95 -23.96 -6.94
CA ARG A 289 10.57 -24.42 -8.20
C ARG A 289 11.94 -25.06 -7.99
N ILE A 290 12.67 -24.65 -6.95
CA ILE A 290 13.99 -25.18 -6.60
C ILE A 290 13.95 -26.07 -5.37
N ARG A 291 13.07 -25.78 -4.40
CA ARG A 291 12.99 -26.51 -3.13
C ARG A 291 12.35 -27.89 -3.27
N VAL A 292 11.34 -28.03 -4.14
CA VAL A 292 10.69 -29.33 -4.38
C VAL A 292 11.65 -30.33 -5.00
N PRO A 293 12.37 -30.03 -6.11
CA PRO A 293 13.29 -30.99 -6.69
C PRO A 293 14.49 -31.33 -5.77
N GLU A 294 14.86 -30.42 -4.86
CA GLU A 294 15.99 -30.58 -3.94
C GLU A 294 15.81 -31.74 -2.93
N VAL A 295 14.58 -32.17 -2.67
CA VAL A 295 14.26 -33.23 -1.69
C VAL A 295 15.00 -34.55 -1.99
N ILE A 296 15.34 -34.84 -3.25
CA ILE A 296 16.10 -36.06 -3.60
C ILE A 296 17.57 -35.99 -3.14
N PHE A 297 18.12 -34.78 -3.04
CA PHE A 297 19.48 -34.53 -2.56
C PHE A 297 19.47 -34.28 -1.05
N GLN A 298 18.44 -33.62 -0.54
CA GLN A 298 18.26 -33.28 0.88
C GLN A 298 16.85 -33.67 1.37
N PRO A 299 16.60 -34.96 1.68
CA PRO A 299 15.28 -35.44 2.11
C PRO A 299 14.74 -34.75 3.37
N GLY A 300 15.63 -34.27 4.23
CA GLY A 300 15.29 -33.52 5.44
C GLY A 300 14.45 -32.26 5.20
N ILE A 301 14.50 -31.65 4.00
CA ILE A 301 13.63 -30.51 3.63
C ILE A 301 12.14 -30.87 3.74
N ALA A 302 11.79 -32.14 3.48
CA ALA A 302 10.44 -32.68 3.57
C ALA A 302 10.18 -33.42 4.90
N GLY A 303 11.14 -33.40 5.85
CA GLY A 303 11.05 -34.15 7.10
C GLY A 303 11.18 -35.67 6.93
N ILE A 304 11.79 -36.12 5.84
CA ILE A 304 12.03 -37.54 5.57
C ILE A 304 13.40 -37.92 6.15
N ASP A 305 13.42 -38.87 7.09
CA ASP A 305 14.63 -39.39 7.73
C ASP A 305 15.29 -40.47 6.85
N GLN A 306 15.82 -40.04 5.71
CA GLN A 306 16.53 -40.88 4.75
C GLN A 306 17.73 -40.12 4.18
N ALA A 307 18.74 -40.86 3.76
CA ALA A 307 19.90 -40.33 3.05
C ALA A 307 19.52 -39.80 1.65
N GLY A 308 20.19 -38.73 1.22
CA GLY A 308 20.07 -38.21 -0.14
C GLY A 308 20.71 -39.15 -1.18
N ILE A 309 20.38 -38.95 -2.45
CA ILE A 309 20.91 -39.79 -3.55
C ILE A 309 22.45 -39.81 -3.63
N VAL A 310 23.10 -38.69 -3.26
CA VAL A 310 24.57 -38.56 -3.28
C VAL A 310 25.19 -39.41 -2.18
N GLU A 311 24.68 -39.32 -0.96
CA GLU A 311 25.16 -40.09 0.20
C GLU A 311 24.94 -41.60 -0.02
N ILE A 312 23.79 -41.99 -0.59
CA ILE A 312 23.53 -43.38 -0.95
C ILE A 312 24.54 -43.87 -2.00
N ALA A 313 24.81 -43.08 -3.03
CA ALA A 313 25.78 -43.42 -4.06
C ALA A 313 27.19 -43.52 -3.49
N GLU A 314 27.59 -42.60 -2.62
CA GLU A 314 28.87 -42.62 -1.93
C GLU A 314 29.01 -43.88 -1.07
N ASP A 315 28.04 -44.20 -0.22
CA ASP A 315 28.05 -45.41 0.64
C ASP A 315 28.25 -46.68 -0.18
N ILE A 316 27.48 -46.82 -1.26
CA ILE A 316 27.57 -47.98 -2.15
C ILE A 316 28.97 -48.10 -2.75
N ILE A 317 29.53 -47.00 -3.28
CA ILE A 317 30.78 -47.01 -4.03
C ILE A 317 32.00 -47.16 -3.11
N THR A 318 32.00 -46.41 -2.00
CA THR A 318 33.17 -46.29 -1.12
C THR A 318 33.21 -47.36 -0.04
N GLN A 319 32.05 -47.78 0.50
CA GLN A 319 31.99 -48.75 1.59
C GLN A 319 31.67 -50.14 1.06
N ARG A 320 30.51 -50.30 0.40
CA ARG A 320 30.00 -51.62 0.00
C ARG A 320 30.79 -52.27 -1.12
N LEU A 321 31.28 -51.47 -2.06
CA LEU A 321 32.06 -51.93 -3.22
C LEU A 321 33.57 -51.68 -3.08
N SER A 322 34.05 -51.33 -1.87
CA SER A 322 35.47 -51.05 -1.60
C SER A 322 36.44 -52.14 -2.08
N GLY A 323 36.07 -53.42 -1.92
CA GLY A 323 36.86 -54.57 -2.34
C GLY A 323 36.66 -55.02 -3.79
N SER A 324 35.78 -54.37 -4.56
CA SER A 324 35.47 -54.77 -5.93
C SER A 324 36.47 -54.16 -6.90
N SER A 325 37.08 -55.01 -7.75
CA SER A 325 37.95 -54.55 -8.84
C SER A 325 37.22 -53.72 -9.90
N ARG A 326 35.88 -53.77 -9.94
CA ARG A 326 35.05 -53.04 -10.91
C ARG A 326 34.57 -51.68 -10.42
N ARG A 327 34.86 -51.30 -9.17
CA ARG A 327 34.40 -50.02 -8.58
C ARG A 327 34.73 -48.84 -9.48
N ASP A 328 35.96 -48.75 -9.93
CA ASP A 328 36.45 -47.64 -10.76
C ASP A 328 35.90 -47.69 -12.19
N GLU A 329 35.50 -48.87 -12.67
CA GLU A 329 34.82 -49.01 -13.97
C GLU A 329 33.37 -48.52 -13.88
N MET A 330 32.67 -48.79 -12.79
CA MET A 330 31.30 -48.31 -12.56
C MET A 330 31.22 -46.78 -12.49
N LEU A 331 32.23 -46.14 -11.90
CA LEU A 331 32.32 -44.68 -11.81
C LEU A 331 32.51 -44.00 -13.17
N LYS A 332 33.04 -44.70 -14.17
CA LYS A 332 33.19 -44.18 -15.54
C LYS A 332 31.87 -44.13 -16.30
N ASP A 333 30.84 -44.84 -15.86
CA ASP A 333 29.54 -44.88 -16.53
C ASP A 333 28.35 -44.93 -15.56
N ILE A 334 28.09 -43.80 -14.90
CA ILE A 334 26.85 -43.57 -14.14
C ILE A 334 25.77 -43.14 -15.11
N PHE A 335 24.81 -44.03 -15.35
CA PHE A 335 23.71 -43.82 -16.27
C PHE A 335 22.42 -43.40 -15.55
N LEU A 336 21.91 -42.22 -15.86
CA LEU A 336 20.69 -41.67 -15.27
C LEU A 336 19.45 -42.07 -16.07
N THR A 337 18.50 -42.73 -15.41
CA THR A 337 17.21 -43.16 -15.96
C THR A 337 16.07 -42.76 -15.03
N GLY A 338 14.82 -42.80 -15.52
CA GLY A 338 13.62 -42.40 -14.79
C GLY A 338 13.25 -40.93 -14.99
N GLY A 339 11.95 -40.64 -14.95
CA GLY A 339 11.40 -39.32 -15.29
C GLY A 339 11.88 -38.16 -14.42
N TYR A 340 12.27 -38.41 -13.16
CA TYR A 340 12.75 -37.36 -12.26
C TYR A 340 14.08 -36.74 -12.72
N THR A 341 14.88 -37.46 -13.51
CA THR A 341 16.15 -36.97 -14.07
C THR A 341 15.98 -35.90 -15.16
N HIS A 342 14.73 -35.56 -15.53
CA HIS A 342 14.40 -34.51 -16.49
C HIS A 342 14.56 -33.09 -15.96
N PHE A 343 14.72 -32.89 -14.65
CA PHE A 343 15.00 -31.56 -14.13
C PHE A 343 16.24 -30.94 -14.78
N GLN A 344 16.13 -29.66 -15.14
CA GLN A 344 17.23 -28.91 -15.69
C GLN A 344 18.39 -28.86 -14.68
N GLY A 345 19.60 -29.16 -15.14
CA GLY A 345 20.79 -29.18 -14.28
C GLY A 345 20.94 -30.42 -13.39
N PHE A 346 20.03 -31.41 -13.44
CA PHE A 346 20.13 -32.60 -12.58
C PHE A 346 21.41 -33.39 -12.78
N GLU A 347 21.80 -33.65 -14.04
CA GLU A 347 23.04 -34.37 -14.37
C GLU A 347 24.29 -33.65 -13.86
N GLU A 348 24.33 -32.34 -14.05
CA GLU A 348 25.46 -31.49 -13.66
C GLU A 348 25.56 -31.36 -12.13
N ARG A 349 24.42 -31.19 -11.45
CA ARG A 349 24.32 -31.22 -10.00
C ARG A 349 24.85 -32.53 -9.43
N LEU A 350 24.34 -33.66 -9.92
CA LEU A 350 24.75 -34.97 -9.43
C LEU A 350 26.24 -35.24 -9.69
N ARG A 351 26.75 -34.87 -10.87
CA ARG A 351 28.18 -34.98 -11.20
C ARG A 351 29.05 -34.17 -10.22
N ASN A 352 28.67 -32.93 -9.95
CA ASN A 352 29.44 -32.04 -9.08
C ASN A 352 29.45 -32.52 -7.62
N GLU A 353 28.29 -32.95 -7.11
CA GLU A 353 28.17 -33.48 -5.74
C GLU A 353 28.93 -34.80 -5.58
N LEU A 354 28.78 -35.75 -6.50
CA LEU A 354 29.55 -36.99 -6.49
C LEU A 354 31.04 -36.72 -6.58
N ARG A 355 31.45 -35.73 -7.37
CA ARG A 355 32.86 -35.37 -7.48
C ARG A 355 33.42 -34.76 -6.18
N ALA A 356 32.60 -34.12 -5.37
CA ALA A 356 33.01 -33.54 -4.10
C ALA A 356 33.28 -34.61 -3.03
N VAL A 357 32.57 -35.74 -3.08
CA VAL A 357 32.68 -36.83 -2.09
C VAL A 357 33.62 -37.96 -2.54
N LEU A 358 33.88 -38.11 -3.84
CA LEU A 358 34.74 -39.16 -4.38
C LEU A 358 36.21 -38.73 -4.53
N PRO A 359 37.18 -39.69 -4.46
CA PRO A 359 38.59 -39.42 -4.69
C PRO A 359 38.91 -38.70 -6.01
N ALA A 360 39.85 -37.75 -5.95
CA ALA A 360 40.15 -36.85 -7.06
C ALA A 360 40.82 -37.53 -8.28
N ASP A 361 41.47 -38.66 -8.08
CA ASP A 361 42.17 -39.43 -9.11
C ASP A 361 41.23 -40.28 -9.98
N ILE A 362 39.99 -40.51 -9.55
CA ILE A 362 39.05 -41.36 -10.26
C ILE A 362 38.30 -40.57 -11.35
N SER A 363 38.21 -41.17 -12.54
CA SER A 363 37.42 -40.64 -13.66
C SER A 363 35.93 -40.88 -13.43
N LEU A 364 35.16 -39.79 -13.38
CA LEU A 364 33.71 -39.80 -13.17
C LEU A 364 32.99 -39.51 -14.50
N GLY A 365 32.23 -40.47 -15.00
CA GLY A 365 31.35 -40.30 -16.16
C GLY A 365 29.90 -40.38 -15.71
N VAL A 366 29.16 -39.28 -15.89
CA VAL A 366 27.71 -39.25 -15.67
C VAL A 366 27.05 -38.92 -17.00
N ARG A 367 26.10 -39.73 -17.44
CA ARG A 367 25.31 -39.50 -18.65
C ARG A 367 23.85 -39.85 -18.41
N LYS A 368 22.95 -39.18 -19.12
CA LYS A 368 21.51 -39.41 -19.03
C LYS A 368 20.98 -40.24 -20.21
N ALA A 369 19.93 -41.02 -19.98
CA ALA A 369 19.17 -41.69 -21.02
C ALA A 369 18.64 -40.69 -22.06
N LYS A 370 18.48 -41.15 -23.31
CA LYS A 370 17.94 -40.31 -24.38
C LYS A 370 16.47 -40.00 -24.12
N ASP A 371 15.74 -40.98 -23.61
CA ASP A 371 14.35 -40.85 -23.19
C ASP A 371 14.17 -41.60 -21.85
N PRO A 372 14.57 -40.99 -20.71
CA PRO A 372 14.49 -41.56 -19.37
C PRO A 372 13.11 -42.04 -18.92
N VAL A 373 12.03 -41.60 -19.60
CA VAL A 373 10.66 -42.02 -19.30
C VAL A 373 10.31 -43.30 -20.06
N LEU A 374 10.65 -43.38 -21.36
CA LEU A 374 10.25 -44.52 -22.19
C LEU A 374 11.33 -45.59 -22.39
N ASP A 375 12.60 -45.29 -22.12
CA ASP A 375 13.70 -46.22 -22.42
C ASP A 375 13.62 -47.51 -21.58
N ALA A 376 13.04 -47.47 -20.38
CA ALA A 376 12.75 -48.68 -19.60
C ALA A 376 11.78 -49.62 -20.34
N TRP A 377 10.69 -49.06 -20.90
CA TRP A 377 9.72 -49.82 -21.68
C TRP A 377 10.31 -50.31 -23.01
N LYS A 378 11.04 -49.44 -23.73
CA LYS A 378 11.72 -49.82 -24.98
C LYS A 378 12.73 -50.94 -24.76
N GLY A 379 13.49 -50.88 -23.66
CA GLY A 379 14.43 -51.93 -23.26
C GLY A 379 13.74 -53.27 -23.01
N ALA A 380 12.62 -53.26 -22.28
CA ALA A 380 11.82 -54.47 -22.06
C ALA A 380 11.19 -55.01 -23.35
N ALA A 381 10.70 -54.14 -24.24
CA ALA A 381 10.15 -54.53 -25.53
C ALA A 381 11.23 -55.18 -26.43
N GLN A 382 12.42 -54.59 -26.46
CA GLN A 382 13.56 -55.15 -27.19
C GLN A 382 14.02 -56.49 -26.59
N TRP A 383 14.08 -56.60 -25.26
CA TRP A 383 14.41 -57.84 -24.58
C TRP A 383 13.37 -58.94 -24.86
N ALA A 384 12.07 -58.62 -24.79
CA ALA A 384 10.99 -59.57 -25.05
C ALA A 384 11.03 -60.11 -26.49
N ALA A 385 11.45 -59.30 -27.45
CA ALA A 385 11.65 -59.70 -28.85
C ALA A 385 12.90 -60.58 -29.08
N SER A 386 13.81 -60.70 -28.10
CA SER A 386 15.00 -61.54 -28.19
C SER A 386 14.64 -63.03 -28.26
N PRO A 387 15.37 -63.86 -29.03
CA PRO A 387 15.17 -65.32 -29.03
C PRO A 387 15.35 -65.98 -27.65
N THR A 388 16.18 -65.40 -26.78
CA THR A 388 16.48 -65.94 -25.45
C THR A 388 15.40 -65.63 -24.41
N SER A 389 14.52 -64.65 -24.66
CA SER A 389 13.51 -64.18 -23.70
C SER A 389 12.55 -65.30 -23.28
N ARG A 390 12.18 -66.17 -24.22
CA ARG A 390 11.25 -67.29 -24.00
C ARG A 390 11.72 -68.24 -22.91
N GLN A 391 13.03 -68.40 -22.73
CA GLN A 391 13.59 -69.25 -21.68
C GLN A 391 13.29 -68.69 -20.28
N SER A 392 13.05 -67.38 -20.17
CA SER A 392 12.82 -66.65 -18.93
C SER A 392 11.32 -66.45 -18.62
N PHE A 393 10.42 -66.88 -19.51
CA PHE A 393 8.99 -66.81 -19.26
C PHE A 393 8.51 -67.96 -18.38
N VAL A 394 7.47 -67.69 -17.59
CA VAL A 394 6.73 -68.70 -16.83
C VAL A 394 5.53 -69.13 -17.68
N SER A 395 5.52 -70.40 -18.07
CA SER A 395 4.42 -71.00 -18.81
C SER A 395 3.22 -71.26 -17.90
N ARG A 396 2.03 -71.41 -18.51
CA ARG A 396 0.81 -71.77 -17.76
C ARG A 396 0.95 -73.11 -17.02
N ALA A 397 1.65 -74.09 -17.60
CA ALA A 397 1.88 -75.38 -16.96
C ALA A 397 2.80 -75.24 -15.73
N GLU A 398 3.91 -74.51 -15.87
CA GLU A 398 4.82 -74.21 -14.74
C GLU A 398 4.10 -73.46 -13.61
N TYR A 399 3.21 -72.53 -13.94
CA TYR A 399 2.41 -71.81 -12.94
C TYR A 399 1.46 -72.75 -12.17
N HIS A 400 0.78 -73.67 -12.87
CA HIS A 400 -0.10 -74.64 -12.23
C HIS A 400 0.64 -75.64 -11.33
N GLU A 401 1.90 -75.97 -11.65
CA GLU A 401 2.72 -76.89 -10.86
C GLU A 401 3.42 -76.20 -9.68
N LYS A 402 4.00 -75.02 -9.90
CA LYS A 402 4.87 -74.33 -8.94
C LYS A 402 4.16 -73.25 -8.12
N GLY A 403 2.97 -72.83 -8.54
CA GLY A 403 2.15 -71.86 -7.83
C GLY A 403 2.51 -70.40 -8.10
N ALA A 404 1.87 -69.50 -7.35
CA ALA A 404 1.94 -68.05 -7.57
C ALA A 404 3.27 -67.42 -7.15
N ASP A 405 3.95 -68.00 -6.16
CA ASP A 405 5.20 -67.44 -5.61
C ASP A 405 6.44 -67.89 -6.40
N TYR A 406 6.26 -68.67 -7.46
CA TYR A 406 7.38 -69.13 -8.28
C TYR A 406 7.96 -67.99 -9.13
N ILE A 407 9.21 -67.65 -8.85
CA ILE A 407 9.99 -66.66 -9.62
C ILE A 407 11.05 -67.40 -10.44
N LYS A 408 11.10 -67.12 -11.73
CA LYS A 408 12.12 -67.67 -12.62
C LYS A 408 13.40 -66.84 -12.51
N GLU A 409 14.49 -67.49 -12.11
CA GLU A 409 15.78 -66.83 -11.96
C GLU A 409 16.24 -66.20 -13.28
N HIS A 410 16.50 -64.90 -13.24
CA HIS A 410 16.96 -64.12 -14.37
C HIS A 410 17.87 -63.00 -13.86
N ASN A 411 18.94 -62.70 -14.58
CA ASN A 411 19.94 -61.71 -14.16
C ASN A 411 19.41 -60.26 -14.02
N LEU A 412 18.23 -59.96 -14.58
CA LEU A 412 17.51 -58.69 -14.42
C LEU A 412 16.32 -58.78 -13.47
N GLY A 413 16.00 -59.98 -12.97
CA GLY A 413 14.90 -60.22 -12.04
C GLY A 413 15.32 -60.02 -10.58
N ASN A 414 14.35 -60.13 -9.69
CA ASN A 414 14.64 -60.26 -8.26
C ASN A 414 15.16 -61.67 -7.97
N ALA A 415 15.89 -61.83 -6.87
CA ALA A 415 16.38 -63.13 -6.42
C ALA A 415 15.20 -64.10 -6.20
N ALA A 416 15.36 -65.35 -6.65
CA ALA A 416 14.50 -66.43 -6.20
C ALA A 416 14.72 -66.69 -4.70
N PHE A 417 13.62 -66.87 -3.96
CA PHE A 417 13.64 -67.24 -2.54
C PHE A 417 13.92 -68.73 -2.34
#